data_AF-E2PZX8-F1
#
_entry.id   AF-E2PZX8-F1
#
_cell.length_a   1.000
_cell.length_b   1.000
_cell.length_c   1.000
_cell.angle_alpha   90.00
_cell.angle_beta   90.00
_cell.angle_gamma   90.00
#
_symmetry.space_group_name_H-M   'P 1'
#
loop_
_entity.id
_entity.type
_entity.pdbx_description
1 polymer ?
#
loop_
_entity_poly.entity_id
_entity_poly.type
_entity_poly.pdbx_seq_one_letter_code
_entity_poly.pdbx_strand_id
1 'polypeptide(L)'
;MRLKTSLRISCVPWAAPVAVALSLFYFFYATGIAGDRLYGYAPSLVSAALEVLYAFAYGLAAGLAVWESGRMRAAGVWAMAPVRSRYRVAWNGIAPAVYCAWLLLVLPVTVALVGARTLPTLPGLAPLLLAMVLCVAHGAIGFAVGLFVPRLVAAPVMATAVWLLVAFTVASDAFWKRHVSGQYPTAFEFGEAAAYGSYLPHLLFTGGIAAGVALLWIPLRPRAVRAALALAVMAVLPFIAYQKVKTWGPNPPLLSQQAPLECMGEAPEVCVPETGPTPAREVWKETVQVLGELRCAGGPARPGRIVDRMTDGRAAPPSTRDVWRLHLTYAVGKGELRQRLTEEAAAHGCRRTS
;
A
#
# COMPACT_ATOMS: atom_id res chain seq x y z
N MET A 1 -19.37 -26.36 0.28
CA MET A 1 -18.45 -27.35 -0.31
C MET A 1 -17.17 -27.36 0.51
N ARG A 2 -16.45 -28.48 0.59
CA ARG A 2 -15.10 -28.49 1.18
C ARG A 2 -14.16 -27.70 0.26
N LEU A 3 -13.31 -26.83 0.81
CA LEU A 3 -12.40 -25.94 0.07
C LEU A 3 -11.56 -26.72 -0.97
N LYS A 4 -11.04 -27.90 -0.57
CA LYS A 4 -10.26 -28.79 -1.43
C LYS A 4 -11.00 -29.18 -2.72
N THR A 5 -12.30 -29.48 -2.63
CA THR A 5 -13.11 -29.85 -3.80
C THR A 5 -13.36 -28.65 -4.70
N SER A 6 -13.58 -27.47 -4.12
CA SER A 6 -13.77 -26.22 -4.87
C SER A 6 -12.51 -25.83 -5.65
N LEU A 7 -11.33 -25.93 -5.03
CA LEU A 7 -10.05 -25.62 -5.69
C LEU A 7 -9.76 -26.54 -6.88
N ARG A 8 -9.97 -27.86 -6.74
CA ARG A 8 -9.73 -28.84 -7.81
C ARG A 8 -10.59 -28.63 -9.05
N ILE A 9 -11.80 -28.10 -8.87
CA ILE A 9 -12.77 -27.92 -9.95
C ILE A 9 -12.70 -26.50 -10.53
N SER A 10 -12.05 -25.56 -9.84
CA SER A 10 -11.89 -24.17 -10.30
C SER A 10 -10.85 -24.04 -11.41
N CYS A 11 -10.80 -22.88 -12.06
CA CYS A 11 -9.74 -22.51 -13.00
C CYS A 11 -8.39 -22.18 -12.34
N VAL A 12 -8.35 -22.08 -11.00
CA VAL A 12 -7.17 -21.66 -10.24
C VAL A 12 -5.95 -22.55 -10.45
N PRO A 13 -6.03 -23.90 -10.45
CA PRO A 13 -4.86 -24.75 -10.68
C PRO A 13 -4.15 -24.48 -12.01
N TRP A 14 -4.88 -23.97 -13.00
CA TRP A 14 -4.35 -23.64 -14.33
C TRP A 14 -3.83 -22.20 -14.39
N ALA A 15 -4.56 -21.26 -13.78
CA ALA A 15 -4.18 -19.85 -13.80
C ALA A 15 -3.07 -19.50 -12.81
N ALA A 16 -3.05 -20.14 -11.62
CA ALA A 16 -2.16 -19.78 -10.53
C ALA A 16 -0.67 -19.92 -10.86
N PRO A 17 -0.19 -21.00 -11.52
CA PRO A 17 1.24 -21.12 -11.85
C PRO A 17 1.74 -19.96 -12.71
N VAL A 18 0.98 -19.61 -13.75
CA VAL A 18 1.32 -18.49 -14.66
C VAL A 18 1.22 -17.16 -13.93
N ALA A 19 0.14 -16.93 -13.18
CA ALA A 19 -0.07 -15.69 -12.44
C ALA A 19 1.00 -15.45 -11.36
N VAL A 20 1.41 -16.50 -10.64
CA VAL A 20 2.49 -16.44 -9.64
C VAL A 20 3.82 -16.21 -10.31
N ALA A 21 4.15 -16.95 -11.38
CA ALA A 21 5.41 -16.75 -12.11
C ALA A 21 5.54 -15.33 -12.65
N LEU A 22 4.46 -14.79 -13.25
CA LEU A 22 4.45 -13.43 -13.77
C LEU A 22 4.58 -12.39 -12.64
N SER A 23 3.89 -12.60 -11.51
CA SER A 23 3.98 -11.68 -10.36
C SER A 23 5.36 -11.66 -9.74
N LEU A 24 6.01 -12.83 -9.60
CA LEU A 24 7.38 -12.91 -9.13
C LEU A 24 8.35 -12.28 -10.13
N PHE A 25 8.17 -12.53 -11.43
CA PHE A 25 8.97 -11.90 -12.46
C PHE A 25 8.91 -10.37 -12.38
N TYR A 26 7.71 -9.79 -12.32
CA TYR A 26 7.55 -8.34 -12.19
C TYR A 26 8.08 -7.81 -10.86
N PHE A 27 7.89 -8.53 -9.76
CA PHE A 27 8.47 -8.16 -8.48
C PHE A 27 10.00 -8.07 -8.58
N PHE A 28 10.67 -9.14 -8.99
CA PHE A 28 12.13 -9.16 -9.11
C PHE A 28 12.66 -8.16 -10.14
N TYR A 29 11.94 -7.95 -11.25
CA TYR A 29 12.34 -7.00 -12.27
C TYR A 29 12.14 -5.54 -11.84
N ALA A 30 10.99 -5.20 -11.25
CA ALA A 30 10.62 -3.82 -10.94
C ALA A 30 11.27 -3.31 -9.66
N THR A 31 11.33 -4.12 -8.59
CA THR A 31 11.87 -3.66 -7.31
C THR A 31 13.38 -3.85 -7.23
N GLY A 32 13.96 -4.78 -8.01
CA GLY A 32 15.25 -5.37 -7.69
C GLY A 32 15.25 -5.96 -6.27
N ILE A 33 16.39 -6.42 -5.77
CA ILE A 33 16.53 -6.73 -4.35
C ILE A 33 16.63 -5.38 -3.61
N ALA A 34 15.51 -4.68 -3.44
CA ALA A 34 15.43 -3.37 -2.78
C ALA A 34 15.79 -3.39 -1.29
N GLY A 35 16.11 -4.57 -0.73
CA GLY A 35 16.34 -4.78 0.70
C GLY A 35 17.37 -3.83 1.30
N ASP A 36 18.45 -3.55 0.59
CA ASP A 36 19.55 -2.73 1.13
C ASP A 36 19.21 -1.23 1.21
N ARG A 37 18.29 -0.73 0.36
CA ARG A 37 17.95 0.70 0.31
C ARG A 37 16.82 1.09 1.28
N LEU A 38 16.08 0.10 1.81
CA LEU A 38 14.90 0.33 2.64
C LEU A 38 15.17 0.04 4.13
N TYR A 39 16.42 -0.26 4.49
CA TYR A 39 16.92 -0.38 5.87
C TYR A 39 16.02 -1.21 6.80
N GLY A 40 15.46 -2.30 6.27
CA GLY A 40 14.58 -3.19 7.04
C GLY A 40 13.29 -2.54 7.56
N TYR A 41 12.82 -1.43 6.97
CA TYR A 41 11.58 -0.80 7.39
C TYR A 41 10.36 -1.45 6.73
N ALA A 42 9.55 -2.15 7.53
CA ALA A 42 8.45 -2.97 7.02
C ALA A 42 7.46 -2.20 6.11
N PRO A 43 6.97 -0.99 6.43
CA PRO A 43 6.07 -0.26 5.53
C PRO A 43 6.65 0.03 4.14
N SER A 44 7.93 0.40 4.06
CA SER A 44 8.61 0.61 2.78
C SER A 44 8.74 -0.68 1.99
N LEU A 45 9.14 -1.78 2.64
CA LEU A 45 9.29 -3.08 1.99
C LEU A 45 7.94 -3.59 1.44
N VAL A 46 6.87 -3.51 2.24
CA VAL A 46 5.54 -3.98 1.81
C VAL A 46 4.97 -3.11 0.70
N SER A 47 5.05 -1.78 0.82
CA SER A 47 4.51 -0.88 -0.21
C SER A 47 5.24 -1.03 -1.55
N ALA A 48 6.57 -1.13 -1.55
CA ALA A 48 7.37 -1.37 -2.74
C ALA A 48 7.02 -2.71 -3.41
N ALA A 49 6.88 -3.79 -2.62
CA ALA A 49 6.51 -5.10 -3.15
C ALA A 49 5.13 -5.11 -3.83
N LEU A 50 4.19 -4.29 -3.36
CA LEU A 50 2.82 -4.26 -3.86
C LEU A 50 2.61 -3.32 -5.05
N GLU A 51 3.48 -2.32 -5.25
CA GLU A 51 3.30 -1.21 -6.19
C GLU A 51 2.86 -1.65 -7.59
N VAL A 52 3.51 -2.69 -8.14
CA VAL A 52 3.22 -3.24 -9.47
C VAL A 52 2.14 -4.32 -9.50
N LEU A 53 1.72 -4.81 -8.33
CA LEU A 53 0.88 -6.01 -8.22
C LEU A 53 -0.59 -5.70 -7.98
N TYR A 54 -0.94 -4.51 -7.47
CA TYR A 54 -2.33 -4.13 -7.19
C TYR A 54 -3.24 -4.33 -8.41
N ALA A 55 -2.90 -3.68 -9.54
CA ALA A 55 -3.70 -3.74 -10.76
C ALA A 55 -3.82 -5.19 -11.29
N PHE A 56 -2.74 -5.96 -11.21
CA PHE A 56 -2.72 -7.34 -11.68
C PHE A 56 -3.59 -8.26 -10.80
N ALA A 57 -3.49 -8.15 -9.48
CA ALA A 57 -4.30 -8.92 -8.55
C ALA A 57 -5.80 -8.59 -8.66
N TYR A 58 -6.16 -7.31 -8.83
CA TYR A 58 -7.55 -6.90 -9.02
C TYR A 58 -8.13 -7.39 -10.34
N GLY A 59 -7.37 -7.29 -11.44
CA GLY A 59 -7.76 -7.82 -12.74
C GLY A 59 -7.94 -9.33 -12.71
N LEU A 60 -7.01 -10.06 -12.10
CA LEU A 60 -7.12 -11.50 -11.92
C LEU A 60 -8.34 -11.89 -11.09
N ALA A 61 -8.57 -11.24 -9.95
CA ALA A 61 -9.73 -11.50 -9.09
C ALA A 61 -11.04 -11.30 -9.85
N ALA A 62 -11.18 -10.20 -10.60
CA ALA A 62 -12.37 -9.92 -11.40
C ALA A 62 -12.56 -10.93 -12.54
N GLY A 63 -11.52 -11.17 -13.35
CA GLY A 63 -11.60 -12.05 -14.51
C GLY A 63 -11.89 -13.51 -14.15
N LEU A 64 -11.21 -14.06 -13.14
CA LEU A 64 -11.48 -15.42 -12.67
C LEU A 64 -12.88 -15.53 -12.02
N ALA A 65 -13.35 -14.49 -11.33
CA ALA A 65 -14.71 -14.48 -10.79
C ALA A 65 -15.79 -14.43 -11.90
N VAL A 66 -15.56 -13.71 -13.00
CA VAL A 66 -16.41 -13.77 -14.21
C VAL A 66 -16.45 -15.20 -14.77
N TRP A 67 -15.29 -15.86 -14.85
CA TRP A 67 -15.21 -17.23 -15.35
C TRP A 67 -16.04 -18.21 -14.52
N GLU A 68 -15.85 -18.19 -13.20
CA GLU A 68 -16.55 -19.09 -12.28
C GLU A 68 -18.05 -18.82 -12.22
N SER A 69 -18.47 -17.55 -12.14
CA SER A 69 -19.90 -17.19 -12.19
C SER A 69 -20.57 -17.63 -13.49
N GLY A 70 -19.91 -17.46 -14.64
CA GLY A 70 -20.45 -17.92 -15.91
C GLY A 70 -20.52 -19.45 -16.03
N ARG A 71 -19.63 -20.20 -15.36
CA ARG A 71 -19.78 -21.66 -15.20
C ARG A 71 -21.00 -22.02 -14.36
N MET A 72 -21.19 -21.34 -13.24
CA MET A 72 -22.35 -21.56 -12.38
C MET A 72 -23.66 -21.23 -13.07
N ARG A 73 -23.69 -20.16 -13.88
CA ARG A 73 -24.82 -19.80 -14.73
C ARG A 73 -25.13 -20.90 -15.74
N ALA A 74 -24.12 -21.37 -16.48
CA ALA A 74 -24.30 -22.43 -17.47
C ALA A 74 -24.82 -23.74 -16.86
N ALA A 75 -24.41 -24.04 -15.62
CA ALA A 75 -24.89 -25.19 -14.86
C ALA A 75 -26.26 -24.98 -14.17
N GLY A 76 -26.92 -23.83 -14.37
CA GLY A 76 -28.23 -23.52 -13.76
C GLY A 76 -28.20 -23.30 -12.25
N VAL A 77 -27.01 -23.29 -11.61
CA VAL A 77 -26.86 -23.25 -10.14
C VAL A 77 -27.47 -22.00 -9.54
N TRP A 78 -27.40 -20.88 -10.25
CA TRP A 78 -27.95 -19.61 -9.78
C TRP A 78 -29.47 -19.51 -9.91
N ALA A 79 -30.06 -20.28 -10.84
CA ALA A 79 -31.50 -20.30 -11.11
C ALA A 79 -32.25 -21.28 -10.19
N MET A 80 -31.58 -22.34 -9.74
CA MET A 80 -32.14 -23.28 -8.77
C MET A 80 -32.45 -22.56 -7.46
N ALA A 81 -33.67 -22.72 -6.92
CA ALA A 81 -34.08 -22.15 -5.64
C ALA A 81 -33.11 -22.61 -4.55
N PRO A 82 -32.21 -21.74 -4.07
CA PRO A 82 -31.13 -22.24 -3.25
C PRO A 82 -31.69 -22.44 -1.84
N VAL A 83 -31.62 -23.67 -1.33
CA VAL A 83 -31.82 -23.98 0.11
C VAL A 83 -30.84 -23.19 0.99
N ARG A 84 -29.79 -22.61 0.38
CA ARG A 84 -28.72 -21.85 1.02
C ARG A 84 -28.80 -20.37 0.60
N SER A 85 -28.29 -19.48 1.46
CA SER A 85 -28.14 -18.05 1.14
C SER A 85 -27.36 -17.85 -0.18
N ARG A 86 -27.87 -16.97 -1.05
CA ARG A 86 -27.22 -16.59 -2.32
C ARG A 86 -25.80 -16.05 -2.11
N TYR A 87 -25.56 -15.36 -1.01
CA TYR A 87 -24.22 -14.89 -0.63
C TYR A 87 -23.23 -16.03 -0.40
N ARG A 88 -23.70 -17.12 0.22
CA ARG A 88 -22.86 -18.30 0.44
C ARG A 88 -22.53 -19.01 -0.87
N VAL A 89 -23.48 -19.03 -1.81
CA VAL A 89 -23.27 -19.58 -3.15
C VAL A 89 -22.26 -18.73 -3.92
N ALA A 90 -22.44 -17.40 -3.92
CA ALA A 90 -21.51 -16.46 -4.55
C ALA A 90 -20.10 -16.55 -3.95
N TRP A 91 -19.98 -16.51 -2.61
CA TRP A 91 -18.69 -16.64 -1.92
C TRP A 91 -17.96 -17.94 -2.30
N ASN A 92 -18.65 -19.09 -2.27
CA ASN A 92 -18.02 -20.35 -2.67
C ASN A 92 -17.58 -20.37 -4.14
N GLY A 93 -18.23 -19.59 -5.01
CA GLY A 93 -17.83 -19.42 -6.41
C GLY A 93 -16.59 -18.55 -6.57
N ILE A 94 -16.50 -17.42 -5.86
CA ILE A 94 -15.38 -16.48 -6.00
C ILE A 94 -14.18 -16.78 -5.11
N ALA A 95 -14.36 -17.51 -4.01
CA ALA A 95 -13.30 -17.72 -3.01
C ALA A 95 -12.00 -18.27 -3.63
N PRO A 96 -12.01 -19.27 -4.54
CA PRO A 96 -10.78 -19.71 -5.21
C PRO A 96 -10.06 -18.58 -5.95
N ALA A 97 -10.79 -17.76 -6.72
CA ALA A 97 -10.25 -16.63 -7.46
C ALA A 97 -9.63 -15.58 -6.53
N VAL A 98 -10.35 -15.26 -5.44
CA VAL A 98 -9.89 -14.32 -4.41
C VAL A 98 -8.61 -14.83 -3.73
N TYR A 99 -8.57 -16.11 -3.33
CA TYR A 99 -7.38 -16.69 -2.71
C TYR A 99 -6.19 -16.73 -3.67
N CYS A 100 -6.43 -16.97 -4.95
CA CYS A 100 -5.39 -16.86 -5.97
C CYS A 100 -4.84 -15.44 -6.04
N ALA A 101 -5.71 -14.42 -6.12
CA ALA A 101 -5.28 -13.02 -6.11
C ALA A 101 -4.59 -12.60 -4.80
N TRP A 102 -5.00 -13.13 -3.65
CA TRP A 102 -4.30 -12.90 -2.38
C TRP A 102 -2.91 -13.52 -2.37
N LEU A 103 -2.74 -14.72 -2.93
CA LEU A 103 -1.44 -15.35 -3.05
C LEU A 103 -0.46 -14.47 -3.84
N LEU A 104 -0.93 -13.84 -4.91
CA LEU A 104 -0.13 -12.92 -5.72
C LEU A 104 0.36 -11.70 -4.94
N LEU A 105 -0.39 -11.25 -3.92
CA LEU A 105 -0.03 -10.11 -3.09
C LEU A 105 0.85 -10.52 -1.91
N VAL A 106 0.48 -11.60 -1.22
CA VAL A 106 1.15 -12.09 -0.01
C VAL A 106 2.54 -12.63 -0.33
N LEU A 107 2.72 -13.34 -1.44
CA LEU A 107 3.97 -14.00 -1.75
C LEU A 107 5.13 -13.00 -1.93
N PRO A 108 5.03 -11.95 -2.76
CA PRO A 108 6.11 -10.97 -2.93
C PRO A 108 6.39 -10.16 -1.66
N VAL A 109 5.35 -9.82 -0.90
CA VAL A 109 5.51 -9.18 0.42
C VAL A 109 6.29 -10.08 1.39
N THR A 110 5.97 -11.38 1.41
CA THR A 110 6.68 -12.36 2.24
C THR A 110 8.14 -12.48 1.80
N VAL A 111 8.41 -12.55 0.48
CA VAL A 111 9.78 -12.58 -0.05
C VAL A 111 10.55 -11.33 0.36
N ALA A 112 9.95 -10.14 0.26
CA ALA A 112 10.58 -8.87 0.65
C ALA A 112 10.93 -8.82 2.15
N LEU A 113 9.98 -9.18 3.02
CA LEU A 113 10.19 -9.18 4.47
C LEU A 113 11.23 -10.22 4.91
N VAL A 114 11.16 -11.44 4.35
CA VAL A 114 12.13 -12.51 4.65
C VAL A 114 13.52 -12.14 4.13
N GLY A 115 13.62 -11.61 2.91
CA GLY A 115 14.88 -11.17 2.31
C GLY A 115 15.57 -10.08 3.14
N ALA A 116 14.79 -9.14 3.68
CA ALA A 116 15.28 -8.08 4.56
C ALA A 116 15.34 -8.48 6.05
N ARG A 117 15.05 -9.74 6.40
CA ARG A 117 14.98 -10.24 7.80
C ARG A 117 14.15 -9.35 8.72
N THR A 118 13.08 -8.78 8.18
CA THR A 118 12.24 -7.78 8.85
C THR A 118 10.93 -8.41 9.28
N LEU A 119 10.53 -8.17 10.53
CA LEU A 119 9.21 -8.59 11.01
C LEU A 119 8.11 -7.65 10.47
N PRO A 120 6.94 -8.20 10.11
CA PRO A 120 5.82 -7.37 9.67
C PRO A 120 5.31 -6.49 10.83
N THR A 121 4.99 -5.24 10.52
CA THR A 121 4.34 -4.31 11.44
C THR A 121 2.91 -4.01 10.98
N LEU A 122 2.02 -3.62 11.90
CA LEU A 122 0.63 -3.29 11.54
C LEU A 122 0.54 -2.14 10.51
N PRO A 123 1.27 -1.02 10.66
CA PRO A 123 1.29 0.02 9.63
C PRO A 123 1.82 -0.49 8.28
N GLY A 124 2.78 -1.42 8.30
CA GLY A 124 3.34 -2.00 7.09
C GLY A 124 2.40 -2.98 6.38
N LEU A 125 1.58 -3.73 7.12
CA LEU A 125 0.61 -4.66 6.53
C LEU A 125 -0.69 -3.99 6.06
N ALA A 126 -0.97 -2.76 6.49
CA ALA A 126 -2.23 -2.09 6.16
C ALA A 126 -2.49 -1.94 4.63
N PRO A 127 -1.51 -1.60 3.76
CA PRO A 127 -1.72 -1.59 2.31
C PRO A 127 -2.03 -2.99 1.73
N LEU A 128 -1.37 -4.04 2.24
CA LEU A 128 -1.66 -5.42 1.84
C LEU A 128 -3.10 -5.81 2.21
N LEU A 129 -3.54 -5.49 3.42
CA LEU A 129 -4.90 -5.76 3.88
C LEU A 129 -5.93 -5.02 3.04
N LEU A 130 -5.69 -3.75 2.72
CA LEU A 130 -6.53 -2.99 1.79
C LEU A 130 -6.62 -3.71 0.43
N ALA A 131 -5.49 -4.11 -0.13
CA ALA A 131 -5.44 -4.82 -1.41
C ALA A 131 -6.28 -6.10 -1.38
N MET A 132 -6.14 -6.89 -0.33
CA MET A 132 -6.88 -8.13 -0.16
C MET A 132 -8.39 -7.89 -0.10
N VAL A 133 -8.83 -6.85 0.61
CA VAL A 133 -10.25 -6.44 0.64
C VAL A 133 -10.72 -6.01 -0.75
N LEU A 134 -9.91 -5.26 -1.48
CA LEU A 134 -10.25 -4.81 -2.83
C LEU A 134 -10.27 -5.95 -3.86
N CYS A 135 -9.47 -7.01 -3.69
CA CYS A 135 -9.61 -8.25 -4.47
C CYS A 135 -10.98 -8.89 -4.27
N VAL A 136 -11.53 -8.88 -3.05
CA VAL A 136 -12.90 -9.38 -2.78
C VAL A 136 -13.93 -8.51 -3.51
N ALA A 137 -13.77 -7.19 -3.46
CA ALA A 137 -14.67 -6.25 -4.13
C ALA A 137 -14.67 -6.46 -5.67
N HIS A 138 -13.48 -6.51 -6.28
CA HIS A 138 -13.32 -6.80 -7.71
C HIS A 138 -13.85 -8.19 -8.10
N GLY A 139 -13.64 -9.19 -7.24
CA GLY A 139 -14.22 -10.52 -7.42
C GLY A 139 -15.75 -10.51 -7.39
N ALA A 140 -16.37 -9.74 -6.49
CA ALA A 140 -17.84 -9.61 -6.44
C ALA A 140 -18.40 -8.91 -7.69
N ILE A 141 -17.73 -7.85 -8.18
CA ILE A 141 -18.10 -7.15 -9.41
C ILE A 141 -17.98 -8.11 -10.61
N GLY A 142 -16.85 -8.80 -10.75
CA GLY A 142 -16.64 -9.78 -11.81
C GLY A 142 -17.65 -10.92 -11.76
N PHE A 143 -17.96 -11.44 -10.57
CA PHE A 143 -18.99 -12.46 -10.39
C PHE A 143 -20.35 -12.01 -10.91
N ALA A 144 -20.76 -10.78 -10.64
CA ALA A 144 -22.02 -10.27 -11.17
C ALA A 144 -22.00 -10.17 -12.69
N VAL A 145 -20.91 -9.68 -13.29
CA VAL A 145 -20.78 -9.60 -14.75
C VAL A 145 -20.93 -10.97 -15.41
N GLY A 146 -20.28 -12.01 -14.87
CA GLY A 146 -20.38 -13.36 -15.45
C GLY A 146 -21.74 -14.04 -15.26
N LEU A 147 -22.62 -13.52 -14.39
CA LEU A 147 -24.03 -13.93 -14.36
C LEU A 147 -24.82 -13.42 -15.58
N PHE A 148 -24.37 -12.37 -16.25
CA PHE A 148 -25.11 -11.73 -17.35
C PHE A 148 -24.43 -11.86 -18.71
N VAL A 149 -23.11 -11.95 -18.76
CA VAL A 149 -22.33 -11.93 -20.01
C VAL A 149 -21.64 -13.29 -20.26
N PRO A 150 -21.44 -13.72 -21.52
CA PRO A 150 -20.70 -14.96 -21.83
C PRO A 150 -19.27 -14.95 -21.29
N ARG A 151 -18.93 -15.97 -20.49
CA ARG A 151 -17.63 -16.05 -19.77
C ARG A 151 -16.39 -16.01 -20.66
N LEU A 152 -16.47 -16.58 -21.87
CA LEU A 152 -15.33 -16.71 -22.79
C LEU A 152 -14.79 -15.33 -23.21
N VAL A 153 -15.68 -14.35 -23.36
CA VAL A 153 -15.32 -12.97 -23.73
C VAL A 153 -15.21 -12.08 -22.50
N ALA A 154 -16.15 -12.21 -21.57
CA ALA A 154 -16.22 -11.32 -20.42
C ALA A 154 -15.03 -11.47 -19.45
N ALA A 155 -14.50 -12.67 -19.26
CA ALA A 155 -13.39 -12.89 -18.33
C ALA A 155 -12.10 -12.15 -18.74
N PRO A 156 -11.58 -12.32 -19.98
CA PRO A 156 -10.39 -11.57 -20.41
C PRO A 156 -10.66 -10.07 -20.51
N VAL A 157 -11.82 -9.65 -21.02
CA VAL A 157 -12.18 -8.23 -21.11
C VAL A 157 -12.21 -7.58 -19.72
N MET A 158 -12.82 -8.25 -18.73
CA MET A 158 -12.87 -7.73 -17.36
C MET A 158 -11.49 -7.66 -16.72
N ALA A 159 -10.66 -8.69 -16.89
CA ALA A 159 -9.30 -8.68 -16.35
C ALA A 159 -8.47 -7.52 -16.92
N THR A 160 -8.50 -7.36 -18.24
CA THR A 160 -7.78 -6.28 -18.93
C THR A 160 -8.35 -4.90 -18.59
N ALA A 161 -9.68 -4.74 -18.56
CA ALA A 161 -10.31 -3.47 -18.24
C ALA A 161 -9.99 -3.01 -16.81
N VAL A 162 -10.07 -3.90 -15.82
CA VAL A 162 -9.69 -3.58 -14.44
C VAL A 162 -8.22 -3.25 -14.35
N TRP A 163 -7.35 -4.05 -14.98
CA TRP A 163 -5.92 -3.77 -15.00
C TRP A 163 -5.62 -2.40 -15.60
N LEU A 164 -6.19 -2.07 -16.76
CA LEU A 164 -6.04 -0.77 -17.41
C LEU A 164 -6.55 0.37 -16.52
N LEU A 165 -7.77 0.25 -15.99
CA LEU A 165 -8.37 1.31 -15.18
C LEU A 165 -7.57 1.60 -13.91
N VAL A 166 -6.98 0.57 -13.28
CA VAL A 166 -6.18 0.73 -12.07
C VAL A 166 -4.77 1.21 -12.41
N ALA A 167 -4.08 0.54 -13.34
CA ALA A 167 -2.69 0.86 -13.69
C ALA A 167 -2.55 2.27 -14.30
N PHE A 168 -3.47 2.67 -15.18
CA PHE A 168 -3.42 4.00 -15.81
C PHE A 168 -3.75 5.14 -14.84
N THR A 169 -4.20 4.86 -13.61
CA THR A 169 -4.40 5.94 -12.64
C THR A 169 -3.10 6.66 -12.32
N VAL A 170 -1.98 5.92 -12.25
CA VAL A 170 -0.64 6.48 -12.00
C VAL A 170 -0.18 7.41 -13.12
N ALA A 171 -0.61 7.18 -14.36
CA ALA A 171 -0.26 8.02 -15.51
C ALA A 171 -1.18 9.24 -15.71
N SER A 172 -2.28 9.34 -14.97
CA SER A 172 -3.25 10.44 -15.15
C SER A 172 -2.91 11.64 -14.28
N ASP A 173 -2.95 12.85 -14.85
CA ASP A 173 -2.80 14.12 -14.11
C ASP A 173 -3.98 14.42 -13.17
N ALA A 174 -5.10 13.71 -13.36
CA ALA A 174 -6.24 13.76 -12.45
C ALA A 174 -5.93 12.91 -11.19
N PHE A 175 -5.20 13.49 -10.23
CA PHE A 175 -4.69 12.79 -9.04
C PHE A 175 -5.77 12.06 -8.24
N TRP A 176 -7.01 12.57 -8.20
CA TRP A 176 -8.12 11.91 -7.51
C TRP A 176 -8.32 10.45 -7.93
N LYS A 177 -8.05 10.10 -9.20
CA LYS A 177 -8.21 8.73 -9.72
C LYS A 177 -7.30 7.75 -8.99
N ARG A 178 -6.07 8.17 -8.70
CA ARG A 178 -5.06 7.38 -7.98
C ARG A 178 -5.54 7.06 -6.56
N HIS A 179 -6.23 8.01 -5.93
CA HIS A 179 -6.70 7.90 -4.56
C HIS A 179 -7.99 7.11 -4.38
N VAL A 180 -8.60 6.60 -5.46
CA VAL A 180 -9.81 5.76 -5.41
C VAL A 180 -9.65 4.40 -6.09
N SER A 181 -8.63 4.20 -6.93
CA SER A 181 -8.44 2.97 -7.71
C SER A 181 -8.03 1.75 -6.89
N GLY A 182 -7.43 1.99 -5.72
CA GLY A 182 -6.96 0.94 -4.82
C GLY A 182 -5.49 0.58 -5.00
N GLN A 183 -4.81 1.22 -5.95
CA GLN A 183 -3.37 1.21 -6.05
C GLN A 183 -2.84 2.39 -5.25
N TYR A 184 -1.99 2.11 -4.26
CA TYR A 184 -1.36 3.18 -3.49
C TYR A 184 -0.32 3.86 -4.39
N PRO A 185 -0.41 5.17 -4.66
CA PRO A 185 0.28 5.80 -5.78
C PRO A 185 1.78 6.01 -5.59
N THR A 186 2.30 5.74 -4.40
CA THR A 186 3.70 5.95 -4.05
C THR A 186 4.18 4.86 -3.11
N ALA A 187 5.34 4.27 -3.39
CA ALA A 187 6.08 3.48 -2.41
C ALA A 187 6.46 4.36 -1.22
N PHE A 188 6.38 3.82 0.00
CA PHE A 188 6.73 4.56 1.22
C PHE A 188 8.24 4.70 1.36
N GLU A 189 8.69 5.92 1.63
CA GLU A 189 10.07 6.14 2.04
C GLU A 189 10.28 5.70 3.50
N PHE A 190 11.55 5.62 3.90
CA PHE A 190 11.88 5.23 5.26
C PHE A 190 11.24 6.20 6.28
N GLY A 191 10.61 5.65 7.31
CA GLY A 191 9.86 6.44 8.29
C GLY A 191 8.49 6.95 7.83
N GLU A 192 8.05 6.62 6.62
CA GLU A 192 6.69 6.92 6.16
C GLU A 192 5.73 5.76 6.42
N ALA A 193 4.52 6.11 6.83
CA ALA A 193 3.38 5.19 6.80
C ALA A 193 2.15 5.89 6.22
N ALA A 194 1.19 5.14 5.70
CA ALA A 194 -0.09 5.72 5.32
C ALA A 194 -0.88 6.16 6.55
N ALA A 195 -1.47 7.35 6.49
CA ALA A 195 -2.50 7.73 7.45
C ALA A 195 -3.73 6.84 7.22
N TYR A 196 -4.29 6.19 8.25
CA TYR A 196 -5.42 5.27 8.05
C TYR A 196 -6.63 5.86 7.29
N GLY A 197 -6.84 7.17 7.41
CA GLY A 197 -7.88 7.90 6.67
C GLY A 197 -7.69 7.89 5.15
N SER A 198 -6.47 7.67 4.66
CA SER A 198 -6.15 7.60 3.23
C SER A 198 -6.69 6.33 2.56
N TYR A 199 -6.95 5.26 3.32
CA TYR A 199 -7.49 4.01 2.79
C TYR A 199 -8.98 4.06 2.50
N LEU A 200 -9.70 4.94 3.21
CA LEU A 200 -11.15 5.00 3.17
C LEU A 200 -11.72 5.28 1.76
N PRO A 201 -11.18 6.23 0.95
CA PRO A 201 -11.73 6.49 -0.38
C PRO A 201 -11.66 5.28 -1.32
N HIS A 202 -10.59 4.49 -1.25
CA HIS A 202 -10.48 3.24 -2.02
C HIS A 202 -11.58 2.23 -1.64
N LEU A 203 -11.81 2.06 -0.34
CA LEU A 203 -12.86 1.18 0.19
C LEU A 203 -14.26 1.68 -0.19
N LEU A 204 -14.51 2.98 -0.08
CA LEU A 204 -15.80 3.58 -0.42
C LEU A 204 -16.10 3.47 -1.92
N PHE A 205 -15.10 3.70 -2.78
CA PHE A 205 -15.28 3.66 -4.22
C PHE A 205 -15.55 2.24 -4.71
N THR A 206 -14.56 1.35 -4.60
CA THR A 206 -14.67 -0.01 -5.14
C THR A 206 -15.57 -0.88 -4.29
N GLY A 207 -15.49 -0.75 -2.96
CA GLY A 207 -16.38 -1.46 -2.04
C GLY A 207 -17.82 -1.00 -2.15
N GLY A 208 -18.08 0.28 -2.47
CA GLY A 208 -19.43 0.77 -2.73
C GLY A 208 -20.05 0.19 -4.00
N ILE A 209 -19.27 0.08 -5.08
CA ILE A 209 -19.71 -0.60 -6.31
C ILE A 209 -20.01 -2.08 -6.01
N ALA A 210 -19.07 -2.78 -5.35
CA ALA A 210 -19.25 -4.18 -4.99
C ALA A 210 -20.44 -4.41 -4.05
N ALA A 211 -20.65 -3.54 -3.07
CA ALA A 211 -21.79 -3.60 -2.16
C ALA A 211 -23.10 -3.40 -2.91
N GLY A 212 -23.21 -2.39 -3.77
CA GLY A 212 -24.40 -2.17 -4.58
C GLY A 212 -24.74 -3.34 -5.50
N VAL A 213 -23.72 -3.95 -6.12
CA VAL A 213 -23.87 -5.19 -6.87
C VAL A 213 -24.37 -6.34 -5.97
N ALA A 214 -23.78 -6.50 -4.78
CA ALA A 214 -24.18 -7.53 -3.83
C ALA A 214 -25.61 -7.34 -3.29
N LEU A 215 -26.11 -6.09 -3.23
CA LEU A 215 -27.51 -5.80 -2.86
C LEU A 215 -28.52 -6.36 -3.88
N LEU A 216 -28.14 -6.53 -5.15
CA LEU A 216 -28.99 -7.16 -6.17
C LEU A 216 -29.29 -8.63 -5.85
N TRP A 217 -28.50 -9.26 -4.97
CA TRP A 217 -28.69 -10.65 -4.56
C TRP A 217 -29.64 -10.81 -3.36
N ILE A 218 -30.07 -9.72 -2.72
CA ILE A 218 -31.02 -9.75 -1.59
C ILE A 218 -32.39 -10.23 -2.10
N PRO A 219 -33.09 -11.10 -1.34
CA PRO A 219 -34.45 -11.56 -1.64
C PRO A 219 -35.53 -10.50 -1.32
N LEU A 220 -35.32 -9.23 -1.71
CA LEU A 220 -36.35 -8.20 -1.64
C LEU A 220 -37.36 -8.41 -2.78
N ARG A 221 -38.66 -8.52 -2.42
CA ARG A 221 -39.78 -8.70 -3.36
C ARG A 221 -39.88 -7.56 -4.40
N PRO A 222 -39.84 -6.26 -4.01
CA PRO A 222 -39.91 -5.19 -4.99
C PRO A 222 -38.56 -5.04 -5.70
N ARG A 223 -38.48 -5.59 -6.91
CA ARG A 223 -37.27 -5.51 -7.77
C ARG A 223 -36.85 -4.06 -8.01
N ALA A 224 -37.80 -3.14 -8.15
CA ALA A 224 -37.56 -1.72 -8.33
C ALA A 224 -36.85 -1.09 -7.13
N VAL A 225 -37.33 -1.33 -5.91
CA VAL A 225 -36.70 -0.81 -4.68
C VAL A 225 -35.29 -1.37 -4.51
N ARG A 226 -35.08 -2.67 -4.78
CA ARG A 226 -33.75 -3.28 -4.72
C ARG A 226 -32.80 -2.66 -5.76
N ALA A 227 -33.26 -2.45 -6.98
CA ALA A 227 -32.46 -1.83 -8.04
C ALA A 227 -32.14 -0.37 -7.71
N ALA A 228 -33.11 0.39 -7.20
CA ALA A 228 -32.92 1.77 -6.78
C ALA A 228 -31.91 1.87 -5.63
N LEU A 229 -32.02 1.01 -4.61
CA LEU A 229 -31.07 0.97 -3.50
C LEU A 229 -29.66 0.58 -3.97
N ALA A 230 -29.54 -0.44 -4.82
CA ALA A 230 -28.27 -0.84 -5.40
C ALA A 230 -27.62 0.32 -6.17
N LEU A 231 -28.38 0.99 -7.05
CA LEU A 231 -27.91 2.12 -7.82
C LEU A 231 -27.50 3.30 -6.93
N ALA A 232 -28.31 3.61 -5.90
CA ALA A 232 -28.00 4.65 -4.94
C ALA A 232 -26.67 4.37 -4.23
N VAL A 233 -26.43 3.13 -3.77
CA VAL A 233 -25.16 2.76 -3.12
C VAL A 233 -23.98 2.82 -4.09
N MET A 234 -24.16 2.33 -5.32
CA MET A 234 -23.11 2.40 -6.37
C MET A 234 -22.78 3.84 -6.81
N ALA A 235 -23.69 4.79 -6.63
CA ALA A 235 -23.45 6.20 -6.98
C ALA A 235 -22.91 7.00 -5.78
N VAL A 236 -23.57 6.90 -4.63
CA VAL A 236 -23.31 7.74 -3.46
C VAL A 236 -21.94 7.45 -2.85
N LEU A 237 -21.54 6.19 -2.67
CA LEU A 237 -20.28 5.87 -2.02
C LEU A 237 -19.05 6.26 -2.87
N PRO A 238 -18.99 5.97 -4.19
CA PRO A 238 -17.98 6.53 -5.08
C PRO A 238 -17.96 8.06 -5.11
N PHE A 239 -19.13 8.71 -5.07
CA PHE A 239 -19.20 10.17 -5.02
C PHE A 239 -18.59 10.73 -3.72
N ILE A 240 -18.89 10.13 -2.56
CA ILE A 240 -18.28 10.51 -1.28
C ILE A 240 -16.76 10.31 -1.33
N ALA A 241 -16.29 9.20 -1.91
CA ALA A 241 -14.87 8.95 -2.10
C ALA A 241 -14.22 10.07 -2.92
N TYR A 242 -14.81 10.42 -4.07
CA TYR A 242 -14.37 11.52 -4.92
C TYR A 242 -14.32 12.85 -4.16
N GLN A 243 -15.37 13.20 -3.42
CA GLN A 243 -15.42 14.46 -2.66
C GLN A 243 -14.30 14.55 -1.62
N LYS A 244 -13.88 13.42 -1.02
CA LYS A 244 -12.77 13.37 -0.06
C LYS A 244 -11.41 13.58 -0.73
N VAL A 245 -11.22 13.11 -1.95
CA VAL A 245 -9.90 13.07 -2.61
C VAL A 245 -9.71 14.13 -3.69
N LYS A 246 -10.76 14.86 -4.08
CA LYS A 246 -10.70 15.84 -5.19
C LYS A 246 -9.68 16.95 -4.96
N THR A 247 -9.35 17.25 -3.70
CA THR A 247 -8.37 18.28 -3.31
C THR A 247 -6.99 17.70 -3.00
N TRP A 248 -6.82 16.38 -3.05
CA TRP A 248 -5.54 15.76 -2.76
C TRP A 248 -4.56 15.99 -3.92
N GLY A 249 -3.30 16.22 -3.55
CA GLY A 249 -2.21 16.33 -4.51
C GLY A 249 -1.76 14.98 -5.06
N PRO A 250 -0.53 14.91 -5.61
CA PRO A 250 0.04 13.68 -6.14
C PRO A 250 0.11 12.54 -5.11
N ASN A 251 0.40 12.89 -3.85
CA ASN A 251 0.59 11.95 -2.76
C ASN A 251 -0.64 11.96 -1.83
N PRO A 252 -1.08 10.79 -1.33
CA PRO A 252 -2.13 10.73 -0.32
C PRO A 252 -1.59 11.26 1.02
N PRO A 253 -2.45 11.52 2.01
CA PRO A 253 -2.01 11.81 3.36
C PRO A 253 -1.11 10.69 3.92
N LEU A 254 0.13 11.03 4.22
CA LEU A 254 1.14 10.16 4.83
C LEU A 254 1.48 10.67 6.23
N LEU A 255 1.91 9.76 7.10
CA LEU A 255 2.52 10.04 8.38
C LEU A 255 4.04 9.92 8.21
N SER A 256 4.78 10.91 8.69
CA SER A 256 6.25 10.88 8.77
C SER A 256 6.72 10.52 10.18
N GLN A 257 8.03 10.29 10.34
CA GLN A 257 8.66 9.98 11.63
C GLN A 257 8.07 8.74 12.31
N GLN A 258 7.65 7.76 11.51
CA GLN A 258 7.04 6.50 11.99
C GLN A 258 8.07 5.38 12.18
N ALA A 259 9.34 5.61 11.86
CA ALA A 259 10.41 4.65 12.14
C ALA A 259 10.93 4.84 13.57
N PRO A 260 11.23 3.74 14.29
CA PRO A 260 11.81 3.82 15.62
C PRO A 260 13.19 4.47 15.57
N LEU A 261 13.43 5.37 16.54
CA LEU A 261 14.68 6.07 16.73
C LEU A 261 15.35 5.57 18.00
N GLU A 262 16.65 5.32 17.92
CA GLU A 262 17.53 5.14 19.06
C GLU A 262 18.24 6.47 19.33
N CYS A 263 18.07 7.01 20.54
CA CYS A 263 18.64 8.28 20.97
C CYS A 263 19.72 8.06 22.02
N MET A 264 20.83 8.78 21.92
CA MET A 264 21.94 8.74 22.87
C MET A 264 22.41 10.15 23.28
N GLY A 265 22.80 10.30 24.55
CA GLY A 265 23.26 11.57 25.12
C GLY A 265 22.13 12.48 25.59
N GLU A 266 22.49 13.57 26.27
CA GLU A 266 21.53 14.55 26.81
C GLU A 266 21.71 15.97 26.23
N ALA A 267 22.95 16.34 25.87
CA ALA A 267 23.27 17.68 25.36
C ALA A 267 24.51 17.66 24.42
N PRO A 268 24.35 17.32 23.12
CA PRO A 268 23.08 17.01 22.47
C PRO A 268 22.65 15.56 22.66
N GLU A 269 21.33 15.35 22.69
CA GLU A 269 20.72 14.06 22.40
C GLU A 269 20.78 13.81 20.88
N VAL A 270 21.43 12.73 20.45
CA VAL A 270 21.57 12.35 19.03
C VAL A 270 20.68 11.14 18.77
N CYS A 271 19.71 11.30 17.88
CA CYS A 271 18.73 10.28 17.52
C CYS A 271 18.92 9.81 16.08
N VAL A 272 19.12 8.50 15.89
CA VAL A 272 19.23 7.85 14.57
C VAL A 272 18.25 6.67 14.47
N PRO A 273 17.95 6.17 13.27
CA PRO A 273 17.08 5.02 13.12
C PRO A 273 17.68 3.76 13.75
N GLU A 274 16.85 2.98 14.45
CA GLU A 274 17.27 1.70 15.06
C GLU A 274 17.75 0.68 14.02
N THR A 275 17.13 0.65 12.84
CA THR A 275 17.43 -0.31 11.76
C THR A 275 18.38 0.24 10.69
N GLY A 276 19.11 1.32 11.01
CA GLY A 276 20.06 1.95 10.10
C GLY A 276 21.37 1.16 9.91
N PRO A 277 22.14 1.44 8.83
CA PRO A 277 23.44 0.81 8.57
C PRO A 277 24.53 1.20 9.56
N THR A 278 24.35 2.32 10.28
CA THR A 278 25.35 2.86 11.21
C THR A 278 24.80 2.80 12.63
N PRO A 279 25.51 2.16 13.59
CA PRO A 279 25.08 2.11 14.98
C PRO A 279 24.96 3.51 15.61
N ALA A 280 23.93 3.72 16.43
CA ALA A 280 23.68 5.00 17.11
C ALA A 280 24.89 5.51 17.92
N ARG A 281 25.62 4.59 18.55
CA ARG A 281 26.81 4.91 19.35
C ARG A 281 27.93 5.54 18.53
N GLU A 282 28.14 5.07 17.30
CA GLU A 282 29.17 5.57 16.41
C GLU A 282 28.84 6.99 15.95
N VAL A 283 27.61 7.19 15.48
CA VAL A 283 27.09 8.51 15.08
C VAL A 283 27.16 9.50 16.24
N TRP A 284 26.74 9.10 17.43
CA TRP A 284 26.79 9.94 18.63
C TRP A 284 28.23 10.35 18.97
N LYS A 285 29.17 9.39 18.99
CA LYS A 285 30.58 9.65 19.34
C LYS A 285 31.21 10.65 18.37
N GLU A 286 31.02 10.46 17.07
CA GLU A 286 31.55 11.35 16.04
C GLU A 286 30.89 12.73 16.12
N THR A 287 29.58 12.79 16.33
CA THR A 287 28.83 14.04 16.49
C THR A 287 29.34 14.85 17.69
N VAL A 288 29.49 14.22 18.86
CA VAL A 288 30.00 14.88 20.07
C VAL A 288 31.44 15.36 19.88
N GLN A 289 32.29 14.59 19.20
CA GLN A 289 33.64 14.99 18.87
C GLN A 289 33.65 16.26 18.00
N VAL A 290 32.91 16.26 16.89
CA VAL A 290 32.83 17.41 15.97
C VAL A 290 32.29 18.65 16.67
N LEU A 291 31.25 18.51 17.49
CA LEU A 291 30.69 19.64 18.24
C LEU A 291 31.66 20.16 19.32
N GLY A 292 32.43 19.28 19.94
CA GLY A 292 33.50 19.64 20.86
C GLY A 292 34.58 20.49 20.17
N GLU A 293 35.01 20.08 18.98
CA GLU A 293 35.98 20.81 18.16
C GLU A 293 35.43 22.18 17.71
N LEU A 294 34.18 22.23 17.22
CA LEU A 294 33.51 23.48 16.84
C LEU A 294 33.39 24.44 18.03
N ARG A 295 33.11 23.91 19.23
CA ARG A 295 33.08 24.71 20.47
C ARG A 295 34.45 25.30 20.80
N CYS A 296 35.52 24.51 20.71
CA CYS A 296 36.88 24.99 20.94
C CYS A 296 37.28 26.08 19.94
N ALA A 297 36.73 26.05 18.72
CA ALA A 297 36.92 27.07 17.70
C ALA A 297 36.00 28.32 17.86
N GLY A 298 35.21 28.42 18.94
CA GLY A 298 34.31 29.55 19.19
C GLY A 298 32.96 29.48 18.48
N GLY A 299 32.54 28.28 18.04
CA GLY A 299 31.27 28.04 17.35
C GLY A 299 30.03 28.43 18.18
N PRO A 300 29.01 29.08 17.59
CA PRO A 300 27.95 29.77 18.33
C PRO A 300 26.76 28.90 18.78
N ALA A 301 26.61 27.66 18.30
CA ALA A 301 25.35 26.92 18.44
C ALA A 301 25.52 25.57 19.15
N ARG A 302 24.67 25.33 20.17
CA ARG A 302 24.49 24.04 20.84
C ARG A 302 23.05 23.58 20.64
N PRO A 303 22.78 22.64 19.72
CA PRO A 303 21.47 22.03 19.70
C PRO A 303 21.25 21.25 21.00
N GLY A 304 20.03 21.27 21.52
CA GLY A 304 19.62 20.32 22.55
C GLY A 304 19.46 18.92 21.96
N ARG A 305 19.04 18.83 20.69
CA ARG A 305 18.77 17.57 20.01
C ARG A 305 19.18 17.58 18.54
N ILE A 306 19.73 16.47 18.07
CA ILE A 306 20.06 16.24 16.67
C ILE A 306 19.36 14.96 16.22
N VAL A 307 18.50 15.05 15.21
CA VAL A 307 17.70 13.93 14.70
C VAL A 307 18.07 13.63 13.26
N ASP A 308 18.13 12.34 12.93
CA ASP A 308 18.33 11.91 11.55
C ASP A 308 17.11 12.19 10.66
N ARG A 309 17.33 12.92 9.57
CA ARG A 309 16.32 13.20 8.52
C ARG A 309 15.84 11.98 7.77
N MET A 310 16.54 10.86 7.86
CA MET A 310 16.13 9.62 7.19
C MET A 310 14.71 9.19 7.57
N THR A 311 14.25 9.51 8.79
CA THR A 311 12.88 9.18 9.26
C THR A 311 11.80 10.17 8.84
N ASP A 312 12.18 11.33 8.31
CA ASP A 312 11.23 12.39 7.99
C ASP A 312 10.43 12.11 6.70
N GLY A 313 10.88 11.13 5.90
CA GLY A 313 10.27 10.81 4.60
C GLY A 313 10.34 11.99 3.63
N ARG A 314 9.31 12.11 2.79
CA ARG A 314 9.22 13.14 1.73
C ARG A 314 8.92 14.54 2.24
N ALA A 315 8.43 14.66 3.47
CA ALA A 315 7.99 15.93 4.05
C ALA A 315 8.85 16.29 5.27
N ALA A 316 10.13 16.58 5.02
CA ALA A 316 11.07 16.91 6.08
C ALA A 316 10.86 18.33 6.64
N PRO A 317 10.56 18.48 7.94
CA PRO A 317 10.50 19.79 8.57
C PRO A 317 11.89 20.43 8.63
N PRO A 318 11.98 21.77 8.58
CA PRO A 318 13.27 22.45 8.67
C PRO A 318 13.91 22.26 10.06
N SER A 319 15.23 22.41 10.11
CA SER A 319 15.96 22.51 11.38
C SER A 319 15.58 23.79 12.11
N THR A 320 15.68 23.73 13.45
CA THR A 320 15.43 24.84 14.37
C THR A 320 16.68 25.10 15.19
N ARG A 321 16.69 26.16 16.01
CA ARG A 321 17.85 26.47 16.86
C ARG A 321 18.19 25.33 17.83
N ASP A 322 17.17 24.69 18.40
CA ASP A 322 17.35 23.66 19.44
C ASP A 322 17.31 22.22 18.90
N VAL A 323 16.64 22.01 17.76
CA VAL A 323 16.53 20.70 17.10
C VAL A 323 17.11 20.77 15.70
N TRP A 324 18.29 20.17 15.51
CA TRP A 324 18.91 20.02 14.20
C TRP A 324 18.44 18.74 13.55
N ARG A 325 18.09 18.83 12.27
CA ARG A 325 17.70 17.67 11.47
C ARG A 325 18.72 17.50 10.36
N LEU A 326 19.50 16.42 10.39
CA LEU A 326 20.61 16.17 9.48
C LEU A 326 20.54 14.75 8.93
N HIS A 327 21.09 14.49 7.75
CA HIS A 327 21.22 13.11 7.23
C HIS A 327 22.40 12.39 7.90
N LEU A 328 22.28 12.11 9.21
CA LEU A 328 23.39 11.63 10.04
C LEU A 328 23.94 10.29 9.55
N THR A 329 23.07 9.29 9.39
CA THR A 329 23.44 7.92 9.00
C THR A 329 24.08 7.90 7.61
N TYR A 330 23.56 8.70 6.68
CA TYR A 330 24.16 8.85 5.36
C TYR A 330 25.51 9.57 5.42
N ALA A 331 25.62 10.63 6.22
CA ALA A 331 26.82 11.43 6.32
C ALA A 331 27.97 10.65 6.97
N VAL A 332 27.71 9.82 7.99
CA VAL A 332 28.73 8.93 8.58
C VAL A 332 29.18 7.89 7.56
N GLY A 333 28.25 7.24 6.87
CA GLY A 333 28.58 6.26 5.81
C GLY A 333 29.44 6.83 4.67
N LYS A 334 29.45 8.15 4.49
CA LYS A 334 30.26 8.86 3.50
C LYS A 334 31.46 9.63 4.06
N GLY A 335 31.64 9.68 5.38
CA GLY A 335 32.63 10.55 6.02
C GLY A 335 32.36 12.05 5.86
N GLU A 336 31.12 12.44 5.59
CA GLU A 336 30.66 13.83 5.40
C GLU A 336 30.08 14.46 6.68
N LEU A 337 30.02 13.73 7.80
CA LEU A 337 29.32 14.20 9.02
C LEU A 337 29.85 15.54 9.52
N ARG A 338 31.18 15.71 9.55
CA ARG A 338 31.83 16.96 9.97
C ARG A 338 31.41 18.15 9.11
N GLN A 339 31.36 17.97 7.80
CA GLN A 339 30.96 19.02 6.87
C GLN A 339 29.50 19.44 7.14
N ARG A 340 28.59 18.46 7.25
CA ARG A 340 27.16 18.72 7.49
C ARG A 340 26.90 19.44 8.81
N LEU A 341 27.56 19.02 9.89
CA LEU A 341 27.43 19.67 11.20
C LEU A 341 27.96 21.11 11.17
N THR A 342 29.05 21.35 10.43
CA THR A 342 29.63 22.69 10.32
C THR A 342 28.75 23.63 9.49
N GLU A 343 28.21 23.15 8.37
CA GLU A 343 27.24 23.88 7.54
C GLU A 343 26.01 24.30 8.36
N GLU A 344 25.45 23.38 9.14
CA GLU A 344 24.27 23.65 9.97
C GLU A 344 24.57 24.63 11.11
N ALA A 345 25.71 24.46 11.78
CA ALA A 345 26.16 25.38 12.83
C ALA A 345 26.35 26.81 12.29
N ALA A 346 26.93 26.96 11.09
CA ALA A 346 27.11 28.24 10.42
C ALA A 346 25.75 28.87 10.03
N ALA A 347 24.82 28.08 9.51
CA ALA A 347 23.49 28.55 9.12
C ALA A 347 22.70 29.15 10.30
N HIS A 348 22.81 28.57 11.49
CA HIS A 348 22.16 29.08 12.70
C HIS A 348 22.96 30.17 13.42
N GLY A 349 24.29 30.17 13.32
CA GLY A 349 25.15 31.22 13.86
C GLY A 349 25.05 32.56 13.12
N CYS A 350 24.81 32.54 11.80
CA CYS A 350 24.74 33.74 10.96
C CYS A 350 23.36 34.42 10.95
N ARG A 351 22.30 33.78 11.46
CA ARG A 351 20.99 34.44 11.68
C ARG A 351 21.09 35.36 12.89
N ARG A 352 21.67 36.55 12.67
CA ARG A 352 21.67 37.67 13.62
C ARG A 352 20.28 37.81 14.24
N THR A 353 20.26 37.87 15.56
CA THR A 353 19.15 38.40 16.36
C THR A 353 18.67 39.72 15.75
N SER A 354 17.54 39.69 15.06
CA SER A 354 16.76 40.87 14.64
C SER A 354 15.57 41.04 15.56
#